data_AF-A0A3N5ZA83-F1
#
_entry.id   AF-A0A3N5ZA83-F1
#
_cell.length_a   1.000
_cell.length_b   1.000
_cell.length_c   1.000
_cell.angle_alpha   90.00
_cell.angle_beta   90.00
_cell.angle_gamma   90.00
#
_symmetry.space_group_name_H-M   'P 1'
#
loop_
_entity.id
_entity.type
_entity.pdbx_description
1 polymer ?
#
loop_
_entity_poly.entity_id
_entity_poly.type
_entity_poly.pdbx_seq_one_letter_code
_entity_poly.pdbx_strand_id
1 'polypeptide(L)'
;MSAATVSILEGNTFAVSDRRGDMDASPTDAVGLFHMDTRFLSKWVLTIDGQRPNLLSTDDLQYQSAQFFLVPATGTVYVDSPLSIIRKRAVGGGFHEELSILNHTAEPKDVELRIAVGSDFADLFEVKDALPKKGQYYRRVEDGRIVLGYRRELFARETWVRAGDGAELSEDGILFRVHLEPHGHWQAGLDVVAAFDGFERRERPKYADASSKARPEGTSLDEWLANAPKLLSSWAPLHRTYERSIADLAGLRFFPKMLKGALPAAGLPWFMAIFGRDSCITSLQALPFEPELARTTLRVLANWQGTRVDAFRDEEPGKILHELRWGEMTAFEERPHSPYYGAADSTALFLILLDEYERWTGDSELVRALEPNARAALDWIDDYGDRDKDGYVE
;
A
#
# COMPACT_ATOMS: atom_id res chain seq x y z
N MET A 1 -3.92 -16.87 -17.87
CA MET A 1 -4.90 -16.02 -17.19
C MET A 1 -4.36 -15.80 -15.80
N SER A 2 -3.96 -14.58 -15.42
CA SER A 2 -3.55 -14.33 -14.03
C SER A 2 -4.75 -14.66 -13.13
N ALA A 3 -4.53 -15.41 -12.05
CA ALA A 3 -5.57 -15.60 -11.05
C ALA A 3 -6.03 -14.23 -10.57
N ALA A 4 -7.33 -14.07 -10.31
CA ALA A 4 -7.85 -12.84 -9.73
C ALA A 4 -7.16 -12.59 -8.37
N THR A 5 -6.65 -11.38 -8.16
CA THR A 5 -6.00 -10.96 -6.92
C THR A 5 -6.91 -10.10 -6.07
N VAL A 6 -6.63 -10.03 -4.78
CA VAL A 6 -7.26 -9.14 -3.80
C VAL A 6 -6.19 -8.19 -3.30
N SER A 7 -6.49 -6.90 -3.30
CA SER A 7 -5.54 -5.86 -2.90
C SER A 7 -6.16 -4.95 -1.85
N ILE A 8 -5.41 -4.74 -0.76
CA ILE A 8 -5.76 -3.78 0.29
C ILE A 8 -4.58 -2.83 0.49
N LEU A 9 -4.86 -1.57 0.82
CA LEU A 9 -3.82 -0.56 1.01
C LEU A 9 -4.13 0.43 2.13
N GLU A 10 -3.07 1.01 2.68
CA GLU A 10 -3.14 2.21 3.50
C GLU A 10 -1.83 3.01 3.34
N GLY A 11 -1.93 4.22 2.78
CA GLY A 11 -0.78 5.05 2.50
C GLY A 11 0.21 4.34 1.58
N ASN A 12 1.45 4.17 2.03
CA ASN A 12 2.51 3.48 1.31
C ASN A 12 2.61 1.97 1.61
N THR A 13 1.66 1.43 2.37
CA THR A 13 1.62 -0.01 2.72
C THR A 13 0.51 -0.66 1.93
N PHE A 14 0.80 -1.77 1.27
CA PHE A 14 -0.24 -2.53 0.58
C PHE A 14 0.04 -4.03 0.60
N ALA A 15 -1.02 -4.81 0.56
CA ALA A 15 -0.96 -6.26 0.49
C ALA A 15 -1.74 -6.75 -0.72
N VAL A 16 -1.10 -7.55 -1.56
CA VAL A 16 -1.72 -8.23 -2.70
C VAL A 16 -1.65 -9.73 -2.44
N SER A 17 -2.80 -10.39 -2.47
CA SER A 17 -2.91 -11.85 -2.28
C SER A 17 -3.80 -12.47 -3.36
N ASP A 18 -3.81 -13.79 -3.41
CA ASP A 18 -4.88 -14.48 -4.14
C ASP A 18 -6.24 -14.31 -3.41
N ARG A 19 -7.29 -14.87 -4.01
CA ARG A 19 -8.64 -14.84 -3.43
C ARG A 19 -8.82 -15.64 -2.14
N ARG A 20 -7.82 -16.42 -1.72
CA ARG A 20 -7.81 -17.15 -0.44
C ARG A 20 -7.12 -16.35 0.66
N GLY A 21 -6.53 -15.21 0.32
CA GLY A 21 -5.69 -14.42 1.21
C GLY A 21 -4.24 -14.89 1.25
N ASP A 22 -3.86 -15.88 0.42
CA ASP A 22 -2.50 -16.41 0.38
C ASP A 22 -1.57 -15.51 -0.44
N MET A 23 -0.35 -15.36 0.05
CA MET A 23 0.75 -14.77 -0.69
C MET A 23 1.74 -15.90 -1.01
N ASP A 24 1.99 -16.16 -2.27
CA ASP A 24 2.97 -17.15 -2.71
C ASP A 24 3.64 -16.62 -3.97
N ALA A 25 4.50 -15.63 -3.76
CA ALA A 25 4.99 -14.78 -4.82
C ALA A 25 6.08 -15.48 -5.64
N SER A 26 6.02 -15.27 -6.95
CA SER A 26 7.16 -15.46 -7.83
C SER A 26 8.06 -14.21 -7.82
N PRO A 27 9.31 -14.30 -8.31
CA PRO A 27 10.21 -13.14 -8.36
C PRO A 27 9.64 -11.95 -9.15
N THR A 28 8.67 -12.17 -10.04
CA THR A 28 8.17 -11.15 -10.99
C THR A 28 6.72 -10.75 -10.79
N ASP A 29 5.97 -11.41 -9.92
CA ASP A 29 4.59 -10.99 -9.61
C ASP A 29 4.54 -10.00 -8.44
N ALA A 30 3.49 -9.18 -8.44
CA ALA A 30 3.26 -8.17 -7.40
C ALA A 30 2.53 -8.74 -6.18
N VAL A 31 2.55 -10.06 -5.97
CA VAL A 31 1.94 -10.69 -4.79
C VAL A 31 2.88 -10.47 -3.59
N GLY A 32 2.30 -10.12 -2.44
CA GLY A 32 3.06 -9.88 -1.21
C GLY A 32 2.58 -8.68 -0.40
N LEU A 33 3.24 -8.48 0.74
CA LEU A 33 3.15 -7.26 1.54
C LEU A 33 4.27 -6.31 1.14
N PHE A 34 3.91 -5.12 0.69
CA PHE A 34 4.84 -4.07 0.33
C PHE A 34 4.72 -2.89 1.27
N HIS A 35 5.85 -2.26 1.56
CA HIS A 35 5.94 -1.02 2.30
C HIS A 35 7.17 -0.26 1.81
N MET A 36 7.05 1.05 1.55
CA MET A 36 8.18 1.89 1.11
C MET A 36 9.00 1.25 -0.04
N ASP A 37 8.31 0.88 -1.12
CA ASP A 37 8.87 0.25 -2.34
C ASP A 37 9.58 -1.11 -2.15
N THR A 38 9.44 -1.75 -0.97
CA THR A 38 10.05 -3.06 -0.68
C THR A 38 8.99 -4.12 -0.37
N ARG A 39 9.11 -5.33 -0.92
CA ARG A 39 8.30 -6.51 -0.57
C ARG A 39 8.76 -7.14 0.74
N PHE A 40 8.15 -6.75 1.84
CA PHE A 40 8.45 -7.29 3.17
C PHE A 40 7.96 -8.73 3.37
N LEU A 41 6.93 -9.19 2.67
CA LEU A 41 6.45 -10.57 2.76
C LEU A 41 6.14 -11.10 1.36
N SER A 42 6.85 -12.15 0.95
CA SER A 42 6.63 -12.83 -0.34
C SER A 42 5.87 -14.15 -0.17
N LYS A 43 5.84 -14.69 1.06
CA LYS A 43 5.12 -15.93 1.39
C LYS A 43 4.29 -15.79 2.66
N TRP A 44 3.01 -16.10 2.55
CA TRP A 44 2.01 -16.18 3.61
C TRP A 44 0.92 -17.16 3.18
N VAL A 45 1.18 -18.45 3.39
CA VAL A 45 0.32 -19.53 2.86
C VAL A 45 -0.30 -20.32 4.00
N LEU A 46 -1.63 -20.36 4.03
CA LEU A 46 -2.40 -21.12 5.00
C LEU A 46 -2.63 -22.57 4.52
N THR A 47 -2.35 -23.53 5.39
CA THR A 47 -2.75 -24.93 5.19
C THR A 47 -3.44 -25.49 6.43
N ILE A 48 -4.48 -26.30 6.22
CA ILE A 48 -5.17 -27.09 7.23
C ILE A 48 -4.93 -28.56 6.93
N ASP A 49 -4.37 -29.30 7.89
CA ASP A 49 -3.96 -30.71 7.74
C ASP A 49 -3.09 -30.95 6.49
N GLY A 50 -2.19 -30.01 6.22
CA GLY A 50 -1.27 -30.04 5.09
C GLY A 50 -1.86 -29.66 3.73
N GLN A 51 -3.14 -29.29 3.65
CA GLN A 51 -3.81 -28.90 2.40
C GLN A 51 -4.20 -27.42 2.41
N ARG A 52 -4.09 -26.75 1.25
CA ARG A 52 -4.60 -25.36 1.10
C ARG A 52 -6.13 -25.38 1.11
N PRO A 53 -6.80 -24.52 1.90
CA PRO A 53 -8.25 -24.42 1.89
C PRO A 53 -8.82 -24.07 0.50
N ASN A 54 -10.04 -24.51 0.24
CA ASN A 54 -10.82 -24.11 -0.92
C ASN A 54 -11.52 -22.77 -0.64
N LEU A 55 -11.63 -21.95 -1.68
CA LEU A 55 -12.34 -20.67 -1.62
C LEU A 55 -13.86 -20.89 -1.66
N LEU A 56 -14.59 -20.28 -0.71
CA LEU A 56 -16.04 -20.13 -0.79
C LEU A 56 -16.40 -18.76 -1.35
N SER A 57 -15.88 -17.69 -0.73
CA SER A 57 -16.09 -16.31 -1.18
C SER A 57 -15.01 -15.38 -0.63
N THR A 58 -14.94 -14.19 -1.22
CA THR A 58 -14.09 -13.08 -0.79
C THR A 58 -15.00 -11.86 -0.67
N ASP A 59 -14.86 -11.10 0.41
CA ASP A 59 -15.58 -9.84 0.62
C ASP A 59 -14.59 -8.69 0.85
N ASP A 60 -14.80 -7.60 0.12
CA ASP A 60 -13.98 -6.39 0.21
C ASP A 60 -14.68 -5.44 1.19
N LEU A 61 -14.32 -5.54 2.47
CA LEU A 61 -14.97 -4.76 3.54
C LEU A 61 -14.73 -3.26 3.34
N GLN A 62 -13.47 -2.86 3.19
CA GLN A 62 -13.01 -1.48 2.95
C GLN A 62 -11.70 -1.50 2.13
N TYR A 63 -11.17 -0.35 1.71
CA TYR A 63 -9.93 -0.30 0.91
C TYR A 63 -8.70 -0.85 1.65
N GLN A 64 -8.69 -0.82 2.99
CA GLN A 64 -7.60 -1.31 3.83
C GLN A 64 -7.86 -2.70 4.45
N SER A 65 -9.04 -3.30 4.23
CA SER A 65 -9.36 -4.60 4.82
C SER A 65 -10.18 -5.53 3.93
N ALA A 66 -9.89 -6.83 4.02
CA ALA A 66 -10.55 -7.87 3.25
C ALA A 66 -10.89 -9.07 4.14
N GLN A 67 -11.95 -9.78 3.78
CA GLN A 67 -12.38 -10.99 4.45
C GLN A 67 -12.47 -12.16 3.46
N PHE A 68 -11.95 -13.30 3.88
CA PHE A 68 -11.85 -14.51 3.07
C PHE A 68 -12.61 -15.64 3.77
N PHE A 69 -13.58 -16.22 3.07
CA PHE A 69 -14.36 -17.36 3.56
C PHE A 69 -13.88 -18.61 2.84
N LEU A 70 -13.37 -19.56 3.61
CA LEU A 70 -12.70 -20.75 3.14
C LEU A 70 -13.29 -21.99 3.81
N VAL A 71 -13.01 -23.14 3.20
CA VAL A 71 -13.35 -24.46 3.73
C VAL A 71 -12.15 -25.38 3.56
N PRO A 72 -11.96 -26.42 4.39
CA PRO A 72 -10.94 -27.43 4.14
C PRO A 72 -11.05 -27.99 2.71
N ALA A 73 -9.92 -28.40 2.14
CA ALA A 73 -9.94 -29.04 0.84
C ALA A 73 -10.63 -30.40 0.95
N THR A 74 -11.89 -30.46 0.51
CA THR A 74 -12.58 -31.74 0.28
C THR A 74 -12.25 -32.20 -1.13
N GLY A 75 -11.94 -33.49 -1.32
CA GLY A 75 -11.67 -34.06 -2.64
C GLY A 75 -12.90 -34.13 -3.57
N THR A 76 -14.00 -33.46 -3.22
CA THR A 76 -15.29 -33.50 -3.91
C THR A 76 -15.79 -32.08 -4.21
N VAL A 77 -16.59 -31.95 -5.28
CA VAL A 77 -17.13 -30.65 -5.75
C VAL A 77 -18.29 -30.15 -4.86
N TYR A 78 -18.82 -31.00 -3.97
CA TYR A 78 -19.86 -30.63 -3.01
C TYR A 78 -19.24 -30.08 -1.73
N VAL A 79 -19.51 -28.80 -1.45
CA VAL A 79 -19.04 -28.12 -0.24
C VAL A 79 -20.09 -28.27 0.86
N ASP A 80 -20.32 -29.50 1.32
CA ASP A 80 -20.88 -29.70 2.66
C ASP A 80 -19.70 -29.89 3.62
N SER A 81 -19.11 -28.75 4.00
CA SER A 81 -17.87 -28.74 4.77
C SER A 81 -18.19 -28.75 6.27
N PRO A 82 -17.61 -29.69 7.04
CA PRO A 82 -17.79 -29.72 8.49
C PRO A 82 -17.17 -28.52 9.19
N LEU A 83 -16.23 -27.83 8.54
CA LEU A 83 -15.53 -26.67 9.08
C LEU A 83 -15.67 -25.45 8.16
N SER A 84 -15.73 -24.26 8.75
CA SER A 84 -15.48 -23.00 8.04
C SER A 84 -14.21 -22.36 8.56
N ILE A 85 -13.41 -21.81 7.65
CA ILE A 85 -12.23 -21.01 7.97
C ILE A 85 -12.49 -19.59 7.50
N ILE A 86 -12.28 -18.61 8.38
CA ILE A 86 -12.49 -17.21 8.09
C ILE A 86 -11.18 -16.47 8.37
N ARG A 87 -10.72 -15.71 7.38
CA ARG A 87 -9.59 -14.80 7.53
C ARG A 87 -10.10 -13.37 7.41
N LYS A 88 -9.77 -12.49 8.34
CA LYS A 88 -9.99 -11.05 8.20
C LYS A 88 -8.65 -10.35 8.29
N ARG A 89 -8.30 -9.54 7.30
CA ARG A 89 -7.01 -8.85 7.25
C ARG A 89 -7.22 -7.35 7.14
N ALA A 90 -6.45 -6.57 7.92
CA ALA A 90 -6.35 -5.12 7.77
C ALA A 90 -4.89 -4.67 7.68
N VAL A 91 -4.59 -3.78 6.72
CA VAL A 91 -3.22 -3.32 6.43
C VAL A 91 -2.93 -1.93 7.02
N GLY A 92 -1.70 -1.72 7.49
CA GLY A 92 -1.20 -0.43 7.99
C GLY A 92 0.16 -0.57 8.70
N GLY A 93 1.26 -0.25 8.00
CA GLY A 93 2.64 -0.48 8.49
C GLY A 93 3.05 -1.95 8.59
N GLY A 94 2.33 -2.82 7.90
CA GLY A 94 2.22 -4.24 8.17
C GLY A 94 0.79 -4.71 7.90
N PHE A 95 0.38 -5.84 8.45
CA PHE A 95 -1.03 -6.18 8.57
C PHE A 95 -1.33 -6.93 9.87
N HIS A 96 -2.56 -6.80 10.35
CA HIS A 96 -3.16 -7.70 11.32
C HIS A 96 -4.11 -8.64 10.60
N GLU A 97 -4.07 -9.93 10.95
CA GLU A 97 -4.98 -10.95 10.46
C GLU A 97 -5.62 -11.71 11.61
N GLU A 98 -6.96 -11.74 11.64
CA GLU A 98 -7.72 -12.63 12.49
C GLU A 98 -8.04 -13.90 11.70
N LEU A 99 -7.71 -15.05 12.29
CA LEU A 99 -8.00 -16.36 11.73
C LEU A 99 -8.96 -17.11 12.64
N SER A 100 -10.11 -17.51 12.11
CA SER A 100 -11.13 -18.24 12.84
C SER A 100 -11.45 -19.57 12.17
N ILE A 101 -11.69 -20.61 12.98
CA ILE A 101 -12.23 -21.90 12.53
C ILE A 101 -13.51 -22.19 13.29
N LEU A 102 -14.56 -22.54 12.57
CA LEU A 102 -15.87 -22.94 13.11
C LEU A 102 -16.10 -24.42 12.81
N ASN A 103 -16.46 -25.20 13.83
CA ASN A 103 -16.93 -26.57 13.67
C ASN A 103 -18.46 -26.56 13.58
N HIS A 104 -19.02 -27.11 12.50
CA HIS A 104 -20.47 -27.18 12.29
C HIS A 104 -21.06 -28.54 12.68
N THR A 105 -20.22 -29.47 13.12
CA THR A 105 -20.62 -30.85 13.42
C THR A 105 -20.90 -31.06 14.90
N ALA A 106 -21.61 -32.15 15.21
CA ALA A 106 -21.88 -32.60 16.58
C ALA A 106 -20.71 -33.41 17.18
N GLU A 107 -19.59 -33.56 16.46
CA GLU A 107 -18.40 -34.28 16.92
C GLU A 107 -17.23 -33.31 17.11
N PRO A 108 -16.34 -33.54 18.09
CA PRO A 108 -15.12 -32.77 18.21
C PRO A 108 -14.20 -33.01 17.01
N LYS A 109 -13.37 -32.01 16.69
CA LYS A 109 -12.38 -32.06 15.60
C LYS A 109 -11.04 -31.53 16.06
N ASP A 110 -9.99 -32.27 15.76
CA ASP A 110 -8.60 -31.82 15.89
C ASP A 110 -8.08 -31.47 14.49
N VAL A 111 -7.50 -30.28 14.35
CA VAL A 111 -6.91 -29.82 13.10
C VAL A 111 -5.53 -29.22 13.32
N GLU A 112 -4.64 -29.46 12.36
CA GLU A 112 -3.33 -28.85 12.30
C GLU A 112 -3.35 -27.65 11.35
N LEU A 113 -3.12 -26.46 11.89
CA LEU A 113 -3.05 -25.22 11.12
C LEU A 113 -1.60 -24.79 10.95
N ARG A 114 -1.16 -24.60 9.72
CA ARG A 114 0.17 -24.05 9.41
C ARG A 114 0.08 -22.81 8.56
N ILE A 115 0.91 -21.83 8.88
CA ILE A 115 1.15 -20.64 8.05
C ILE A 115 2.61 -20.63 7.68
N ALA A 116 2.91 -20.88 6.40
CA ALA A 116 4.27 -20.76 5.89
C ALA A 116 4.59 -19.29 5.64
N VAL A 117 5.72 -18.82 6.15
CA VAL A 117 6.16 -17.42 6.05
C VAL A 117 7.45 -17.30 5.25
N GLY A 118 7.65 -16.16 4.59
CA GLY A 118 8.86 -15.91 3.83
C GLY A 118 8.93 -14.50 3.27
N SER A 119 10.16 -14.03 3.08
CA SER A 119 10.47 -12.69 2.58
C SER A 119 11.65 -12.78 1.63
N ASP A 120 11.57 -12.03 0.54
CA ASP A 120 12.69 -11.80 -0.40
C ASP A 120 13.20 -10.36 -0.35
N PHE A 121 12.46 -9.44 0.27
CA PHE A 121 12.78 -8.01 0.35
C PHE A 121 13.03 -7.39 -1.03
N ALA A 122 12.34 -7.89 -2.05
CA ALA A 122 12.47 -7.38 -3.41
C ALA A 122 12.04 -5.91 -3.47
N ASP A 123 12.91 -5.07 -4.01
CA ASP A 123 12.57 -3.72 -4.42
C ASP A 123 11.59 -3.77 -5.59
N LEU A 124 10.69 -2.79 -5.67
CA LEU A 124 9.69 -2.70 -6.73
C LEU A 124 10.30 -2.78 -8.15
N PHE A 125 11.48 -2.20 -8.36
CA PHE A 125 12.20 -2.32 -9.64
C PHE A 125 12.81 -3.71 -9.85
N GLU A 126 13.24 -4.40 -8.79
CA GLU A 126 13.76 -5.77 -8.88
C GLU A 126 12.65 -6.76 -9.24
N VAL A 127 11.42 -6.56 -8.73
CA VAL A 127 10.27 -7.37 -9.14
C VAL A 127 9.91 -7.11 -10.60
N LYS A 128 9.88 -5.84 -11.02
CA LYS A 128 9.54 -5.46 -12.40
C LYS A 128 10.55 -5.97 -13.43
N ASP A 129 11.83 -5.88 -13.11
CA ASP A 129 12.93 -6.18 -14.03
C ASP A 129 13.59 -7.55 -13.76
N ALA A 130 13.04 -8.35 -12.83
CA ALA A 130 13.52 -9.67 -12.43
C ALA A 130 15.02 -9.71 -12.00
N LEU A 131 15.44 -8.71 -11.22
CA LEU A 131 16.85 -8.54 -10.83
C LEU A 131 17.22 -9.35 -9.58
N PRO A 132 18.45 -9.88 -9.48
CA PRO A 132 18.92 -10.60 -8.30
C PRO A 132 19.28 -9.64 -7.16
N LYS A 133 19.01 -10.09 -5.92
CA LYS A 133 19.34 -9.38 -4.68
C LYS A 133 20.83 -9.45 -4.37
N LYS A 134 21.38 -8.36 -3.81
CA LYS A 134 22.83 -8.21 -3.54
C LYS A 134 23.21 -8.39 -2.07
N GLY A 135 22.27 -8.28 -1.14
CA GLY A 135 22.49 -8.42 0.30
C GLY A 135 22.41 -9.86 0.83
N GLN A 136 22.42 -9.96 2.15
CA GLN A 136 22.37 -11.21 2.89
C GLN A 136 21.06 -11.35 3.66
N TYR A 137 20.53 -12.56 3.69
CA TYR A 137 19.33 -12.90 4.44
C TYR A 137 19.68 -13.53 5.78
N TYR A 138 18.82 -13.31 6.77
CA TYR A 138 18.84 -14.04 8.02
C TYR A 138 17.42 -14.31 8.50
N ARG A 139 17.28 -15.36 9.31
CA ARG A 139 16.04 -15.71 9.99
C ARG A 139 16.37 -16.07 11.43
N ARG A 140 15.44 -15.79 12.33
CA ARG A 140 15.51 -16.23 13.72
C ARG A 140 14.15 -16.20 14.37
N VAL A 141 14.00 -16.97 15.44
CA VAL A 141 12.87 -16.86 16.37
C VAL A 141 13.41 -16.29 17.68
N GLU A 142 12.88 -15.14 18.08
CA GLU A 142 13.28 -14.46 19.33
C GLU A 142 12.05 -13.77 19.94
N ASP A 143 11.99 -13.64 21.26
CA ASP A 143 10.98 -12.85 21.98
C ASP A 143 9.52 -13.09 21.52
N GLY A 144 9.18 -14.35 21.21
CA GLY A 144 7.85 -14.75 20.75
C GLY A 144 7.47 -14.24 19.36
N ARG A 145 8.45 -14.00 18.48
CA ARG A 145 8.24 -13.62 17.08
C ARG A 145 9.20 -14.34 16.13
N ILE A 146 8.77 -14.48 14.88
CA ILE A 146 9.63 -14.83 13.75
C ILE A 146 10.20 -13.52 13.20
N VAL A 147 11.52 -13.46 13.01
CA VAL A 147 12.20 -12.34 12.36
C VAL A 147 12.78 -12.84 11.05
N LEU A 148 12.29 -12.29 9.95
CA LEU A 148 12.87 -12.45 8.62
C LEU A 148 13.64 -11.18 8.32
N GLY A 149 14.91 -11.26 7.91
CA GLY A 149 15.75 -10.09 7.74
C GLY A 149 16.58 -10.10 6.47
N TYR A 150 16.86 -8.91 5.97
CA TYR A 150 17.75 -8.65 4.86
C TYR A 150 18.66 -7.48 5.18
N ARG A 151 19.94 -7.60 4.83
CA ARG A 151 20.93 -6.53 4.99
C ARG A 151 21.85 -6.44 3.78
N ARG A 152 22.00 -5.21 3.27
CA ARG A 152 23.07 -4.81 2.36
C ARG A 152 23.73 -3.58 2.95
N GLU A 153 24.94 -3.74 3.50
CA GLU A 153 25.67 -2.67 4.19
C GLU A 153 24.81 -2.00 5.28
N LEU A 154 24.50 -0.70 5.15
CA LEU A 154 23.66 0.07 6.07
C LEU A 154 22.16 -0.05 5.76
N PHE A 155 21.79 -0.62 4.63
CA PHE A 155 20.40 -0.86 4.28
C PHE A 155 19.92 -2.17 4.94
N ALA A 156 19.03 -2.04 5.93
CA ALA A 156 18.44 -3.18 6.62
C ALA A 156 16.91 -3.12 6.58
N ARG A 157 16.29 -4.28 6.39
CA ARG A 157 14.83 -4.49 6.40
C ARG A 157 14.54 -5.77 7.15
N GLU A 158 13.52 -5.75 8.00
CA GLU A 158 13.03 -6.92 8.71
C GLU A 158 11.51 -7.02 8.60
N THR A 159 11.02 -8.24 8.62
CA THR A 159 9.61 -8.55 8.77
C THR A 159 9.44 -9.32 10.07
N TRP A 160 8.64 -8.77 10.97
CA TRP A 160 8.37 -9.39 12.26
C TRP A 160 6.98 -10.01 12.23
N VAL A 161 6.91 -11.29 12.57
CA VAL A 161 5.66 -12.04 12.62
C VAL A 161 5.40 -12.49 14.05
N ARG A 162 4.27 -12.08 14.61
CA ARG A 162 3.77 -12.56 15.91
C ARG A 162 2.48 -13.33 15.70
N ALA A 163 2.24 -14.28 16.58
CA ALA A 163 1.03 -15.08 16.59
C ALA A 163 0.44 -15.07 18.00
N GLY A 164 -0.88 -15.23 18.10
CA GLY A 164 -1.59 -15.35 19.37
C GLY A 164 -1.20 -16.58 20.18
N ASP A 165 -1.80 -16.70 21.36
CA ASP A 165 -1.50 -17.76 22.32
C ASP A 165 -1.67 -19.17 21.71
N GLY A 166 -0.80 -20.10 22.11
CA GLY A 166 -0.80 -21.48 21.62
C GLY A 166 -0.09 -21.70 20.28
N ALA A 167 0.54 -20.66 19.71
CA ALA A 167 1.37 -20.79 18.52
C ALA A 167 2.74 -21.42 18.81
N GLU A 168 3.12 -22.40 18.00
CA GLU A 168 4.50 -22.88 17.87
C GLU A 168 5.18 -22.15 16.71
N LEU A 169 6.26 -21.43 17.01
CA LEU A 169 7.00 -20.62 16.04
C LEU A 169 8.26 -21.34 15.57
N SER A 170 8.53 -21.26 14.27
CA SER A 170 9.77 -21.70 13.63
C SER A 170 10.23 -20.63 12.63
N GLU A 171 11.46 -20.76 12.12
CA GLU A 171 11.97 -19.81 11.11
C GLU A 171 11.18 -19.83 9.79
N ASP A 172 10.44 -20.91 9.52
CA ASP A 172 9.69 -21.12 8.28
C ASP A 172 8.18 -20.90 8.42
N GLY A 173 7.67 -20.71 9.64
CA GLY A 173 6.24 -20.55 9.83
C GLY A 173 5.71 -20.72 11.24
N ILE A 174 4.39 -20.65 11.32
CA ILE A 174 3.58 -20.76 12.52
C ILE A 174 2.79 -22.07 12.46
N LEU A 175 2.71 -22.77 13.58
CA LEU A 175 1.90 -23.97 13.76
C LEU A 175 0.92 -23.77 14.93
N PHE A 176 -0.35 -24.10 14.72
CA PHE A 176 -1.33 -24.27 15.78
C PHE A 176 -1.90 -25.69 15.73
N ARG A 177 -2.01 -26.31 16.91
CA ARG A 177 -2.75 -27.56 17.11
C ARG A 177 -4.07 -27.21 17.77
N VAL A 178 -5.15 -27.29 17.01
CA VAL A 178 -6.45 -26.75 17.41
C VAL A 178 -7.41 -27.89 17.69
N HIS A 179 -7.96 -27.91 18.91
CA HIS A 179 -9.07 -28.76 19.30
C HIS A 179 -10.37 -27.94 19.27
N LEU A 180 -11.37 -28.41 18.51
CA LEU A 180 -12.69 -27.80 18.40
C LEU A 180 -13.74 -28.75 18.97
N GLU A 181 -14.45 -28.30 19.99
CA GLU A 181 -15.63 -28.99 20.50
C GLU A 181 -16.76 -29.06 19.46
N PRO A 182 -17.79 -29.91 19.65
CA PRO A 182 -19.02 -29.88 18.87
C PRO A 182 -19.60 -28.46 18.80
N HIS A 183 -19.89 -27.97 17.59
CA HIS A 183 -20.35 -26.60 17.36
C HIS A 183 -19.42 -25.49 17.92
N GLY A 184 -18.18 -25.85 18.23
CA GLY A 184 -17.17 -24.97 18.81
C GLY A 184 -16.50 -24.07 17.78
N HIS A 185 -15.74 -23.10 18.29
CA HIS A 185 -14.95 -22.19 17.47
C HIS A 185 -13.56 -21.98 18.08
N TRP A 186 -12.61 -21.65 17.22
CA TRP A 186 -11.26 -21.24 17.59
C TRP A 186 -10.89 -19.96 16.84
N GLN A 187 -10.09 -19.11 17.47
CA GLN A 187 -9.60 -17.87 16.86
C GLN A 187 -8.17 -17.56 17.34
N ALA A 188 -7.35 -17.03 16.43
CA ALA A 188 -6.07 -16.41 16.77
C ALA A 188 -5.84 -15.13 15.96
N GLY A 189 -5.15 -14.17 16.59
CA GLY A 189 -4.63 -12.98 15.93
C GLY A 189 -3.20 -13.18 15.44
N LEU A 190 -2.87 -12.60 14.30
CA LEU A 190 -1.58 -12.69 13.63
C LEU A 190 -1.14 -11.28 13.26
N ASP A 191 0.04 -10.87 13.73
CA ASP A 191 0.60 -9.56 13.42
C ASP A 191 1.82 -9.73 12.51
N VAL A 192 1.82 -9.03 11.37
CA VAL A 192 2.99 -8.89 10.49
C VAL A 192 3.39 -7.43 10.43
N VAL A 193 4.65 -7.12 10.75
CA VAL A 193 5.17 -5.74 10.79
C VAL A 193 6.31 -5.59 9.79
N ALA A 194 6.23 -4.56 8.96
CA ALA A 194 7.34 -4.12 8.11
C ALA A 194 8.29 -3.23 8.94
N ALA A 195 9.40 -3.78 9.40
CA ALA A 195 10.32 -3.13 10.33
C ALA A 195 11.63 -2.69 9.63
N PHE A 196 12.08 -1.48 9.93
CA PHE A 196 13.37 -0.96 9.47
C PHE A 196 13.82 0.17 10.39
N ASP A 197 15.13 0.39 10.43
CA ASP A 197 15.71 1.48 11.23
C ASP A 197 15.35 2.84 10.60
N GLY A 198 14.81 3.75 11.42
CA GLY A 198 14.40 5.09 10.99
C GLY A 198 13.26 5.69 11.82
N PHE A 199 12.62 6.72 11.28
CA PHE A 199 11.58 7.52 11.95
C PHE A 199 10.24 6.79 12.21
N GLU A 200 10.09 5.53 11.75
CA GLU A 200 8.84 4.78 11.85
C GLU A 200 9.06 3.33 12.31
N ARG A 201 9.87 3.13 13.35
CA ARG A 201 9.94 1.81 13.98
C ARG A 201 8.65 1.52 14.72
N ARG A 202 7.79 0.70 14.11
CA ARG A 202 6.55 0.20 14.73
C ARG A 202 6.82 -1.19 15.33
N GLU A 203 6.30 -1.43 16.52
CA GLU A 203 6.35 -2.75 17.18
C GLU A 203 5.13 -3.62 16.85
N ARG A 204 4.05 -3.01 16.35
CA ARG A 204 2.79 -3.65 15.95
C ARG A 204 2.20 -2.98 14.71
N PRO A 205 1.35 -3.68 13.94
CA PRO A 205 0.55 -3.07 12.89
C PRO A 205 -0.33 -1.96 13.46
N LYS A 206 -0.78 -1.06 12.59
CA LYS A 206 -1.66 0.05 13.01
C LYS A 206 -2.99 -0.43 13.59
N TYR A 207 -3.57 -1.46 12.99
CA TYR A 207 -4.84 -2.04 13.39
C TYR A 207 -4.56 -3.28 14.25
N ALA A 208 -5.23 -3.37 15.40
CA ALA A 208 -5.18 -4.54 16.28
C ALA A 208 -6.40 -5.45 16.12
N ASP A 209 -7.37 -5.03 15.30
CA ASP A 209 -8.61 -5.73 14.97
C ASP A 209 -8.88 -5.47 13.50
N ALA A 210 -9.04 -6.53 12.71
CA ALA A 210 -9.23 -6.43 11.26
C ALA A 210 -10.59 -5.82 10.85
N SER A 211 -11.55 -5.74 11.78
CA SER A 211 -12.82 -5.04 11.61
C SER A 211 -12.76 -3.56 11.97
N SER A 212 -11.61 -3.07 12.44
CA SER A 212 -11.39 -1.65 12.72
C SER A 212 -11.68 -0.81 11.50
N LYS A 213 -12.48 0.26 11.69
CA LYS A 213 -12.72 1.26 10.65
C LYS A 213 -11.42 1.94 10.25
N ALA A 214 -11.26 2.20 8.95
CA ALA A 214 -10.11 2.94 8.42
C ALA A 214 -9.98 4.29 9.14
N ARG A 215 -8.79 4.58 9.68
CA ARG A 215 -8.45 5.88 10.30
C ARG A 215 -7.05 6.35 9.90
N PRO A 216 -6.77 6.58 8.61
CA PRO A 216 -5.50 7.18 8.16
C PRO A 216 -5.27 8.54 8.83
N GLU A 217 -4.14 8.66 9.55
CA GLU A 217 -3.72 9.87 10.30
C GLU A 217 -4.84 10.57 11.11
N GLY A 218 -5.77 9.79 11.66
CA GLY A 218 -6.82 10.28 12.56
C GLY A 218 -8.16 10.61 11.94
N THR A 219 -8.30 10.67 10.60
CA THR A 219 -9.60 10.88 9.93
C THR A 219 -10.19 9.55 9.50
N SER A 220 -11.40 9.25 9.96
CA SER A 220 -12.09 8.02 9.56
C SER A 220 -12.63 8.08 8.13
N LEU A 221 -12.82 6.92 7.48
CA LEU A 221 -13.49 6.86 6.18
C LEU A 221 -14.92 7.44 6.25
N ASP A 222 -15.63 7.22 7.35
CA ASP A 222 -16.99 7.76 7.53
C ASP A 222 -16.99 9.29 7.58
N GLU A 223 -16.03 9.89 8.30
CA GLU A 223 -15.87 11.35 8.34
C GLU A 223 -15.49 11.91 6.96
N TRP A 224 -14.60 11.22 6.23
CA TRP A 224 -14.25 11.59 4.86
C TRP A 224 -15.47 11.60 3.93
N LEU A 225 -16.23 10.49 3.92
CA LEU A 225 -17.45 10.39 3.11
C LEU A 225 -18.52 11.41 3.53
N ALA A 226 -18.60 11.74 4.82
CA ALA A 226 -19.55 12.72 5.33
C ALA A 226 -19.20 14.17 4.93
N ASN A 227 -17.92 14.46 4.74
CA ASN A 227 -17.42 15.79 4.34
C ASN A 227 -17.49 16.03 2.82
N ALA A 228 -17.52 14.97 2.02
CA ALA A 228 -17.65 15.07 0.57
C ALA A 228 -19.02 15.66 0.16
N PRO A 229 -19.11 16.33 -1.01
CA PRO A 229 -20.38 16.78 -1.56
C PRO A 229 -21.42 15.67 -1.67
N LYS A 230 -22.70 15.98 -1.46
CA LYS A 230 -23.76 14.96 -1.55
C LYS A 230 -24.35 14.92 -2.96
N LEU A 231 -24.23 13.76 -3.61
CA LEU A 231 -24.89 13.52 -4.90
C LEU A 231 -26.35 13.08 -4.69
N LEU A 232 -27.29 13.94 -5.09
CA LEU A 232 -28.72 13.61 -5.16
C LEU A 232 -29.07 13.09 -6.55
N SER A 233 -29.42 11.81 -6.64
CA SER A 233 -29.84 11.19 -7.90
C SER A 233 -30.85 10.07 -7.63
N SER A 234 -31.82 9.91 -8.52
CA SER A 234 -32.74 8.77 -8.52
C SER A 234 -32.12 7.50 -9.14
N TRP A 235 -30.94 7.62 -9.77
CA TRP A 235 -30.28 6.51 -10.43
C TRP A 235 -29.26 5.84 -9.50
N ALA A 236 -29.68 4.74 -8.87
CA ALA A 236 -28.88 4.03 -7.85
C ALA A 236 -27.46 3.62 -8.28
N PRO A 237 -27.20 3.15 -9.52
CA PRO A 237 -25.84 2.89 -9.98
C PRO A 237 -24.92 4.11 -9.90
N LEU A 238 -25.40 5.30 -10.29
CA LEU A 238 -24.59 6.52 -10.22
C LEU A 238 -24.25 6.91 -8.78
N HIS A 239 -25.21 6.77 -7.86
CA HIS A 239 -24.97 7.03 -6.44
C HIS A 239 -23.88 6.10 -5.88
N ARG A 240 -23.97 4.78 -6.17
CA ARG A 240 -22.94 3.82 -5.77
C ARG A 240 -21.58 4.10 -6.39
N THR A 241 -21.53 4.46 -7.68
CA THR A 241 -20.28 4.83 -8.34
C THR A 241 -19.67 6.06 -7.68
N TYR A 242 -20.46 7.07 -7.35
CA TYR A 242 -19.98 8.28 -6.67
C TYR A 242 -19.39 7.97 -5.30
N GLU A 243 -20.14 7.26 -4.43
CA GLU A 243 -19.66 6.86 -3.10
C GLU A 243 -18.38 6.02 -3.19
N ARG A 244 -18.32 5.10 -4.16
CA ARG A 244 -17.13 4.29 -4.40
C ARG A 244 -15.94 5.14 -4.84
N SER A 245 -16.12 6.09 -5.76
CA SER A 245 -15.05 6.99 -6.20
C SER A 245 -14.47 7.82 -5.05
N ILE A 246 -15.31 8.33 -4.15
CA ILE A 246 -14.83 9.07 -2.97
C ILE A 246 -14.08 8.15 -2.00
N ALA A 247 -14.55 6.92 -1.80
CA ALA A 247 -13.86 5.92 -0.98
C ALA A 247 -12.52 5.48 -1.59
N ASP A 248 -12.45 5.32 -2.92
CA ASP A 248 -11.21 4.99 -3.63
C ASP A 248 -10.19 6.13 -3.53
N LEU A 249 -10.63 7.39 -3.65
CA LEU A 249 -9.77 8.57 -3.35
C LEU A 249 -9.25 8.55 -1.91
N ALA A 250 -10.07 8.13 -0.95
CA ALA A 250 -9.65 8.01 0.45
C ALA A 250 -8.51 6.99 0.62
N GLY A 251 -8.56 5.90 -0.15
CA GLY A 251 -7.54 4.85 -0.17
C GLY A 251 -6.23 5.30 -0.81
N LEU A 252 -6.29 6.12 -1.86
CA LEU A 252 -5.10 6.64 -2.56
C LEU A 252 -4.32 7.70 -1.78
N ARG A 253 -4.76 8.09 -0.58
CA ARG A 253 -4.08 9.10 0.22
C ARG A 253 -2.71 8.63 0.70
N PHE A 254 -1.67 9.28 0.17
CA PHE A 254 -0.29 9.20 0.63
C PHE A 254 -0.03 10.33 1.64
N PHE A 255 0.65 10.02 2.74
CA PHE A 255 0.93 10.98 3.82
C PHE A 255 2.44 11.29 3.88
N PRO A 256 2.89 12.44 3.36
CA PRO A 256 4.29 12.83 3.38
C PRO A 256 4.73 13.16 4.82
N LYS A 257 5.83 12.56 5.29
CA LYS A 257 6.27 12.68 6.69
C LYS A 257 6.54 14.12 7.17
N MET A 258 6.99 14.98 6.26
CA MET A 258 7.42 16.35 6.57
C MET A 258 6.29 17.38 6.47
N LEU A 259 5.12 17.02 5.94
CA LEU A 259 4.03 17.95 5.69
C LEU A 259 2.71 17.36 6.19
N LYS A 260 1.91 18.16 6.88
CA LYS A 260 0.53 17.77 7.20
C LYS A 260 -0.31 17.76 5.92
N GLY A 261 -1.23 16.80 5.85
CA GLY A 261 -2.12 16.59 4.71
C GLY A 261 -1.80 15.29 3.97
N ALA A 262 -2.61 14.99 2.97
CA ALA A 262 -2.40 13.85 2.10
C ALA A 262 -2.45 14.29 0.64
N LEU A 263 -1.70 13.60 -0.21
CA LEU A 263 -1.77 13.75 -1.66
C LEU A 263 -2.10 12.41 -2.31
N PRO A 264 -2.73 12.39 -3.50
CA PRO A 264 -3.07 11.14 -4.15
C PRO A 264 -1.82 10.46 -4.70
N ALA A 265 -1.64 9.18 -4.34
CA ALA A 265 -0.73 8.28 -5.02
C ALA A 265 -1.30 7.87 -6.38
N ALA A 266 -0.42 7.47 -7.30
CA ALA A 266 -0.82 7.03 -8.64
C ALA A 266 -1.52 5.66 -8.65
N GLY A 267 -1.17 4.76 -7.72
CA GLY A 267 -1.96 3.56 -7.41
C GLY A 267 -1.21 2.23 -7.41
N LEU A 268 -1.94 1.14 -7.19
CA LEU A 268 -1.37 -0.19 -7.03
C LEU A 268 -1.01 -0.89 -8.35
N PRO A 269 -0.13 -1.91 -8.29
CA PRO A 269 0.82 -2.17 -7.22
C PRO A 269 2.12 -1.35 -7.39
N TRP A 270 2.37 -0.84 -8.60
CA TRP A 270 3.67 -0.29 -8.98
C TRP A 270 3.85 1.18 -8.64
N PHE A 271 2.77 1.93 -8.41
CA PHE A 271 2.76 3.39 -8.38
C PHE A 271 2.25 3.96 -7.04
N MET A 272 2.40 3.20 -5.94
CA MET A 272 2.09 3.65 -4.57
C MET A 272 3.17 4.58 -4.01
N ALA A 273 3.45 5.64 -4.76
CA ALA A 273 4.45 6.66 -4.46
C ALA A 273 3.94 8.04 -4.92
N ILE A 274 4.76 9.07 -4.71
CA ILE A 274 4.45 10.41 -5.20
C ILE A 274 4.85 10.49 -6.67
N PHE A 275 3.87 10.83 -7.52
CA PHE A 275 4.06 11.08 -8.94
C PHE A 275 3.54 12.46 -9.30
N GLY A 276 4.39 13.36 -9.79
CA GLY A 276 4.03 14.76 -10.02
C GLY A 276 2.80 14.90 -10.92
N ARG A 277 2.84 14.30 -12.12
CA ARG A 277 1.74 14.27 -13.09
C ARG A 277 0.45 13.72 -12.47
N ASP A 278 0.49 12.49 -11.96
CA ASP A 278 -0.69 11.77 -11.47
C ASP A 278 -1.31 12.48 -10.26
N SER A 279 -0.48 12.98 -9.34
CA SER A 279 -0.94 13.75 -8.19
C SER A 279 -1.58 15.06 -8.63
N CYS A 280 -1.01 15.76 -9.62
CA CYS A 280 -1.57 16.99 -10.17
C CYS A 280 -2.92 16.77 -10.85
N ILE A 281 -3.01 15.80 -11.78
CA ILE A 281 -4.24 15.52 -12.53
C ILE A 281 -5.36 15.04 -11.60
N THR A 282 -5.04 14.11 -10.69
CA THR A 282 -6.04 13.59 -9.74
C THR A 282 -6.53 14.70 -8.82
N SER A 283 -5.61 15.55 -8.32
CA SER A 283 -5.98 16.69 -7.48
C SER A 283 -6.84 17.72 -8.22
N LEU A 284 -6.53 17.99 -9.48
CA LEU A 284 -7.32 18.90 -10.33
C LEU A 284 -8.75 18.39 -10.50
N GLN A 285 -8.91 17.09 -10.80
CA GLN A 285 -10.23 16.44 -10.94
C GLN A 285 -10.98 16.37 -9.60
N ALA A 286 -10.25 16.31 -8.49
CA ALA A 286 -10.81 16.23 -7.15
C ALA A 286 -11.16 17.59 -6.53
N LEU A 287 -10.78 18.74 -7.11
CA LEU A 287 -11.03 20.08 -6.55
C LEU A 287 -12.48 20.31 -6.08
N PRO A 288 -13.54 19.90 -6.82
CA PRO A 288 -14.92 20.08 -6.39
C PRO A 288 -15.32 19.29 -5.14
N PHE A 289 -14.54 18.28 -4.78
CA PHE A 289 -14.86 17.33 -3.74
C PHE A 289 -13.91 17.43 -2.55
N GLU A 290 -12.60 17.48 -2.82
CA GLU A 290 -11.51 17.36 -1.84
C GLU A 290 -10.32 18.27 -2.20
N PRO A 291 -10.47 19.60 -2.12
CA PRO A 291 -9.43 20.56 -2.52
C PRO A 291 -8.16 20.49 -1.67
N GLU A 292 -8.22 19.89 -0.48
CA GLU A 292 -7.06 19.69 0.40
C GLU A 292 -6.01 18.74 -0.20
N LEU A 293 -6.41 17.85 -1.13
CA LEU A 293 -5.48 17.03 -1.91
C LEU A 293 -4.60 17.91 -2.82
N ALA A 294 -5.20 18.91 -3.48
CA ALA A 294 -4.48 19.88 -4.30
C ALA A 294 -3.54 20.75 -3.46
N ARG A 295 -4.03 21.26 -2.32
CA ARG A 295 -3.23 22.02 -1.36
C ARG A 295 -1.96 21.25 -0.96
N THR A 296 -2.11 19.98 -0.59
CA THR A 296 -0.98 19.15 -0.16
C THR A 296 -0.04 18.85 -1.32
N THR A 297 -0.58 18.47 -2.48
CA THR A 297 0.18 18.21 -3.71
C THR A 297 1.07 19.39 -4.07
N LEU A 298 0.51 20.61 -4.13
CA LEU A 298 1.26 21.83 -4.44
C LEU A 298 2.42 22.05 -3.46
N ARG A 299 2.18 21.91 -2.15
CA ARG A 299 3.24 22.10 -1.13
C ARG A 299 4.33 21.04 -1.21
N VAL A 300 3.96 19.78 -1.45
CA VAL A 300 4.92 18.67 -1.58
C VAL A 300 5.79 18.86 -2.82
N LEU A 301 5.18 19.14 -3.97
CA LEU A 301 5.90 19.32 -5.23
C LEU A 301 6.80 20.56 -5.20
N ALA A 302 6.33 21.67 -4.62
CA ALA A 302 7.13 22.86 -4.40
C ALA A 302 8.35 22.59 -3.49
N ASN A 303 8.19 21.80 -2.43
CA ASN A 303 9.29 21.44 -1.52
C ASN A 303 10.38 20.60 -2.20
N TRP A 304 10.04 19.86 -3.24
CA TRP A 304 10.95 19.00 -3.99
C TRP A 304 11.23 19.53 -5.41
N GLN A 305 10.92 20.79 -5.69
CA GLN A 305 11.24 21.41 -6.98
C GLN A 305 12.76 21.40 -7.22
N GLY A 306 13.18 21.13 -8.46
CA GLY A 306 14.58 21.05 -8.84
C GLY A 306 15.30 22.38 -8.60
N THR A 307 16.55 22.30 -8.15
CA THR A 307 17.35 23.50 -7.79
C THR A 307 18.73 23.50 -8.44
N ARG A 308 19.07 22.44 -9.16
CA ARG A 308 20.39 22.23 -9.78
C ARG A 308 20.24 21.42 -11.06
N VAL A 309 21.32 21.36 -11.84
CA VAL A 309 21.41 20.49 -13.01
C VAL A 309 22.04 19.16 -12.59
N ASP A 310 21.28 18.07 -12.71
CA ASP A 310 21.73 16.70 -12.42
C ASP A 310 21.24 15.75 -13.52
N ALA A 311 22.16 15.36 -14.40
CA ALA A 311 21.85 14.51 -15.55
C ALA A 311 21.41 13.09 -15.15
N PHE A 312 21.79 12.59 -13.97
CA PHE A 312 21.35 11.26 -13.53
C PHE A 312 19.87 11.28 -13.13
N ARG A 313 19.45 12.35 -12.44
CA ARG A 313 18.08 12.53 -11.96
C ARG A 313 17.16 13.24 -12.94
N ASP A 314 17.71 13.70 -14.06
CA ASP A 314 17.09 14.61 -15.02
C ASP A 314 16.59 15.91 -14.38
N GLU A 315 17.27 16.35 -13.31
CA GLU A 315 16.95 17.53 -12.52
C GLU A 315 17.45 18.78 -13.23
N GLU A 316 16.60 19.79 -13.31
CA GLU A 316 16.93 21.14 -13.76
C GLU A 316 16.29 22.15 -12.79
N PRO A 317 16.89 23.35 -12.62
CA PRO A 317 16.30 24.39 -11.78
C PRO A 317 14.87 24.73 -12.21
N GLY A 318 13.93 24.67 -11.27
CA GLY A 318 12.51 24.97 -11.50
C GLY A 318 11.65 23.79 -11.95
N LYS A 319 12.25 22.67 -12.35
CA LYS A 319 11.53 21.47 -12.80
C LYS A 319 10.79 20.79 -11.64
N ILE A 320 9.56 20.32 -11.88
CA ILE A 320 8.79 19.56 -10.90
C ILE A 320 9.03 18.06 -11.10
N LEU A 321 9.24 17.32 -10.00
CA LEU A 321 9.56 15.90 -10.05
C LEU A 321 8.53 15.07 -10.83
N HIS A 322 9.01 14.04 -11.51
CA HIS A 322 8.17 12.98 -12.05
C HIS A 322 7.76 12.01 -10.94
N GLU A 323 8.72 11.56 -10.13
CA GLU A 323 8.54 10.43 -9.21
C GLU A 323 9.51 10.50 -8.02
N LEU A 324 9.04 10.10 -6.83
CA LEU A 324 9.84 9.99 -5.60
C LEU A 324 9.66 8.63 -4.91
N ARG A 325 10.78 7.92 -4.71
CA ARG A 325 10.87 6.55 -4.19
C ARG A 325 11.89 6.40 -3.06
N TRP A 326 11.70 5.37 -2.24
CA TRP A 326 12.50 5.07 -1.04
C TRP A 326 13.02 3.63 -0.98
N GLY A 327 13.01 2.94 -2.12
CA GLY A 327 13.52 1.58 -2.26
C GLY A 327 15.03 1.43 -2.07
N GLU A 328 15.50 0.18 -2.07
CA GLU A 328 16.93 -0.13 -1.96
C GLU A 328 17.71 0.41 -3.15
N MET A 329 17.20 0.22 -4.37
CA MET A 329 17.94 0.60 -5.57
C MET A 329 18.17 2.12 -5.65
N THR A 330 17.22 2.91 -5.13
CA THR A 330 17.41 4.36 -5.06
C THR A 330 18.30 4.79 -3.90
N ALA A 331 18.28 4.08 -2.77
CA ALA A 331 19.18 4.33 -1.65
C ALA A 331 20.66 4.15 -2.00
N PHE A 332 20.96 3.26 -2.96
CA PHE A 332 22.31 3.05 -3.51
C PHE A 332 22.58 3.82 -4.81
N GLU A 333 21.70 4.74 -5.22
CA GLU A 333 21.80 5.52 -6.46
C GLU A 333 21.99 4.65 -7.73
N GLU A 334 21.49 3.41 -7.71
CA GLU A 334 21.43 2.53 -8.89
C GLU A 334 20.27 2.91 -9.80
N ARG A 335 19.28 3.64 -9.25
CA ARG A 335 18.13 4.21 -9.95
C ARG A 335 17.94 5.67 -9.54
N PRO A 336 17.48 6.54 -10.46
CA PRO A 336 17.42 7.98 -10.22
C PRO A 336 16.22 8.46 -9.40
N HIS A 337 15.29 7.59 -9.03
CA HIS A 337 13.96 7.94 -8.50
C HIS A 337 13.92 8.50 -7.07
N SER A 338 14.96 9.19 -6.57
CA SER A 338 14.94 9.77 -5.21
C SER A 338 15.51 11.20 -5.11
N PRO A 339 14.82 12.22 -5.66
CA PRO A 339 13.72 12.18 -6.65
C PRO A 339 14.21 12.12 -8.10
N TYR A 340 13.33 11.71 -9.03
CA TYR A 340 13.54 11.75 -10.48
C TYR A 340 12.61 12.77 -11.15
N TYR A 341 13.13 13.49 -12.14
CA TYR A 341 12.48 14.64 -12.78
C TYR A 341 12.19 14.44 -14.27
N GLY A 342 12.30 13.22 -14.81
CA GLY A 342 12.13 12.95 -16.24
C GLY A 342 10.69 12.97 -16.75
N ALA A 343 9.98 14.08 -16.51
CA ALA A 343 8.68 14.39 -17.07
C ALA A 343 8.64 15.83 -17.59
N ALA A 344 8.22 15.98 -18.85
CA ALA A 344 8.07 17.28 -19.48
C ALA A 344 6.84 18.06 -18.97
N ASP A 345 5.79 17.36 -18.52
CA ASP A 345 4.48 17.94 -18.26
C ASP A 345 4.21 18.28 -16.79
N SER A 346 4.92 17.65 -15.84
CA SER A 346 4.73 17.88 -14.40
C SER A 346 4.85 19.36 -14.02
N THR A 347 5.82 20.08 -14.62
CA THR A 347 6.07 21.50 -14.32
C THR A 347 4.92 22.39 -14.78
N ALA A 348 4.40 22.18 -15.99
CA ALA A 348 3.23 22.91 -16.50
C ALA A 348 1.96 22.55 -15.70
N LEU A 349 1.75 21.27 -15.39
CA LEU A 349 0.62 20.80 -14.59
C LEU A 349 0.61 21.39 -13.18
N PHE A 350 1.77 21.61 -12.57
CA PHE A 350 1.88 22.29 -11.27
C PHE A 350 1.32 23.72 -11.33
N LEU A 351 1.65 24.47 -12.38
CA LEU A 351 1.15 25.84 -12.58
C LEU A 351 -0.37 25.85 -12.84
N ILE A 352 -0.87 24.92 -13.67
CA ILE A 352 -2.31 24.77 -13.94
C ILE A 352 -3.06 24.46 -12.64
N LEU A 353 -2.56 23.51 -11.85
CA LEU A 353 -3.18 23.16 -10.58
C LEU A 353 -3.19 24.34 -9.61
N LEU A 354 -2.10 25.14 -9.57
CA LEU A 354 -2.00 26.31 -8.69
C LEU A 354 -3.07 27.37 -9.02
N ASP A 355 -3.28 27.67 -10.31
CA ASP A 355 -4.32 28.60 -10.77
C ASP A 355 -5.73 28.08 -10.49
N GLU A 356 -6.02 26.83 -10.86
CA GLU A 356 -7.34 26.23 -10.66
C GLU A 356 -7.67 26.07 -9.17
N TYR A 357 -6.67 25.78 -8.34
CA TYR A 357 -6.82 25.74 -6.88
C TYR A 357 -7.24 27.10 -6.31
N GLU A 358 -6.61 28.20 -6.73
CA GLU A 358 -6.95 29.56 -6.28
C GLU A 358 -8.38 29.91 -6.66
N ARG A 359 -8.75 29.66 -7.93
CA ARG A 359 -10.09 29.93 -8.45
C ARG A 359 -11.18 29.17 -7.72
N TRP A 360 -10.89 27.92 -7.33
CA TRP A 360 -11.87 27.06 -6.69
C TRP A 360 -12.01 27.32 -5.19
N THR A 361 -10.90 27.62 -4.50
CA THR A 361 -10.86 27.74 -3.03
C THR A 361 -10.85 29.17 -2.52
N GLY A 362 -10.42 30.13 -3.33
CA GLY A 362 -10.15 31.50 -2.93
C GLY A 362 -8.91 31.65 -2.04
N ASP A 363 -8.08 30.62 -1.89
CA ASP A 363 -6.89 30.66 -1.04
C ASP A 363 -5.70 31.31 -1.76
N SER A 364 -5.76 32.65 -1.84
CA SER A 364 -4.67 33.44 -2.39
C SER A 364 -3.44 33.49 -1.47
N GLU A 365 -3.54 33.07 -0.20
CA GLU A 365 -2.39 33.05 0.73
C GLU A 365 -1.39 31.97 0.32
N LEU A 366 -1.88 30.75 0.05
CA LEU A 366 -1.03 29.66 -0.41
C LEU A 366 -0.35 30.03 -1.74
N VAL A 367 -1.10 30.62 -2.67
CA VAL A 367 -0.58 30.96 -4.01
C VAL A 367 0.54 32.00 -3.91
N ARG A 368 0.38 33.02 -3.06
CA ARG A 368 1.45 33.98 -2.77
C ARG A 368 2.66 33.31 -2.11
N ALA A 369 2.44 32.37 -1.20
CA ALA A 369 3.53 31.62 -0.58
C ALA A 369 4.31 30.76 -1.59
N LEU A 370 3.64 30.26 -2.63
CA LEU A 370 4.25 29.46 -3.71
C LEU A 370 4.69 30.29 -4.93
N GLU A 371 4.59 31.62 -4.89
CA GLU A 371 5.02 32.48 -5.99
C GLU A 371 6.47 32.23 -6.42
N PRO A 372 7.46 32.08 -5.52
CA PRO A 372 8.84 31.79 -5.93
C PRO A 372 8.95 30.48 -6.73
N ASN A 373 8.19 29.45 -6.33
CA ASN A 373 8.16 28.16 -7.03
C ASN A 373 7.48 28.27 -8.39
N ALA A 374 6.39 29.04 -8.48
CA ALA A 374 5.69 29.28 -9.74
C ALA A 374 6.59 30.03 -10.74
N ARG A 375 7.34 31.03 -10.28
CA ARG A 375 8.32 31.74 -11.12
C ARG A 375 9.43 30.81 -11.59
N ALA A 376 10.01 30.01 -10.71
CA ALA A 376 11.03 29.05 -11.09
C ALA A 376 10.50 28.02 -12.12
N ALA A 377 9.24 27.59 -12.00
CA ALA A 377 8.62 26.70 -12.97
C ALA A 377 8.43 27.36 -14.35
N LEU A 378 8.09 28.65 -14.41
CA LEU A 378 8.02 29.41 -15.65
C LEU A 378 9.41 29.61 -16.26
N ASP A 379 10.40 29.99 -15.44
CA ASP A 379 11.79 30.14 -15.87
C ASP A 379 12.33 28.81 -16.44
N TRP A 380 11.97 27.66 -15.85
CA TRP A 380 12.29 26.35 -16.40
C TRP A 380 11.69 26.12 -17.79
N ILE A 381 10.41 26.47 -17.98
CA ILE A 381 9.74 26.32 -19.28
C ILE A 381 10.48 27.13 -20.37
N ASP A 382 10.88 28.35 -20.05
CA ASP A 382 11.53 29.26 -21.00
C ASP A 382 13.00 28.90 -21.28
N ASP A 383 13.75 28.48 -20.26
CA ASP A 383 15.21 28.30 -20.35
C ASP A 383 15.65 26.85 -20.62
N TYR A 384 14.91 25.86 -20.10
CA TYR A 384 15.28 24.44 -20.15
C TYR A 384 14.26 23.59 -20.91
N GLY A 385 12.98 23.94 -20.84
CA GLY A 385 11.88 23.13 -21.37
C GLY A 385 11.83 23.07 -22.90
N ASP A 386 12.36 24.07 -23.60
CA ASP A 386 12.37 24.15 -25.07
C ASP A 386 13.83 24.15 -25.58
N ARG A 387 14.46 22.96 -25.61
CA ARG A 387 15.91 22.88 -25.87
C ARG A 387 16.25 23.16 -27.32
N ASP A 388 15.35 22.84 -28.26
CA ASP A 388 15.54 23.10 -29.68
C ASP A 388 14.95 24.43 -30.17
N LYS A 389 14.21 25.14 -29.31
CA LYS A 389 13.64 26.48 -29.50
C LYS A 389 12.53 26.52 -30.55
N ASP A 390 11.78 25.43 -30.67
CA ASP A 390 10.65 25.33 -31.59
C ASP A 390 9.31 25.76 -30.97
N GLY A 391 9.31 26.07 -29.66
CA GLY A 391 8.15 26.50 -28.88
C GLY A 391 7.37 25.36 -28.21
N TYR A 392 7.85 24.12 -28.30
CA TYR A 392 7.28 22.97 -27.61
C TYR A 392 8.16 22.54 -26.43
N VAL A 393 7.51 22.27 -25.28
CA VAL A 393 8.22 21.77 -24.09
C VAL A 393 8.51 20.28 -24.24
N GLU A 394 9.76 19.86 -24.04
CA GLU A 394 10.27 18.49 -24.24
C GLU A 394 10.95 17.84 -23.02
#